data_AF-K2PUM3-F1
#
_entry.id   AF-K2PUM3-F1
#
_cell.length_a   1.000
_cell.length_b   1.000
_cell.length_c   1.000
_cell.angle_alpha   90.00
_cell.angle_beta   90.00
_cell.angle_gamma   90.00
#
_symmetry.space_group_name_H-M   'P 1'
#
loop_
_entity.id
_entity.type
_entity.pdbx_description
1 polymer ?
#
loop_
_entity_poly.entity_id
_entity_poly.type
_entity_poly.pdbx_seq_one_letter_code
_entity_poly.pdbx_strand_id
1 'polypeptide(L)'
;MEAKAKKKKFQMPSAYTILFIIIVLIAILTWFIPAGHYKVDDAGNIIAGSFTQVASNPQGIWDMLMAPVNGMLGIEANGNVPATPAAIPISFFILMVGGFLGVVNKTGALEAGIASIVKRFKGKEKMLIPV
;
A
#
# COMPACT_ATOMS: atom_id res chain seq x y z
N MET A 1 -21.99 34.93 -33.05
CA MET A 1 -21.51 33.56 -32.73
C MET A 1 -20.56 33.67 -31.56
N GLU A 2 -21.00 33.35 -30.34
CA GLU A 2 -20.12 33.36 -29.17
C GLU A 2 -19.59 31.95 -28.90
N ALA A 3 -18.27 31.80 -28.95
CA ALA A 3 -17.60 30.54 -28.61
C ALA A 3 -17.62 30.33 -27.10
N LYS A 4 -18.51 29.45 -26.61
CA LYS A 4 -18.50 28.99 -25.22
C LYS A 4 -17.19 28.24 -24.94
N ALA A 5 -16.31 28.84 -24.14
CA ALA A 5 -15.13 28.19 -23.59
C ALA A 5 -15.56 26.95 -22.76
N LYS A 6 -15.16 25.76 -23.20
CA LYS A 6 -15.35 24.50 -22.48
C LYS A 6 -14.67 24.61 -21.11
N LYS A 7 -15.46 24.68 -20.04
CA LYS A 7 -14.96 24.55 -18.66
C LYS A 7 -14.33 23.16 -18.52
N LYS A 8 -13.02 23.10 -18.26
CA LYS A 8 -12.32 21.84 -17.94
C LYS A 8 -12.99 21.24 -16.70
N LYS A 9 -13.64 20.09 -16.87
CA LYS A 9 -14.10 19.28 -15.73
C LYS A 9 -12.85 18.88 -14.94
N PHE A 10 -12.82 19.20 -13.65
CA PHE A 10 -11.82 18.70 -12.72
C PHE A 10 -11.93 17.17 -12.71
N GLN A 11 -10.99 16.50 -13.37
CA GLN A 11 -10.83 15.06 -13.27
C GLN A 11 -9.95 14.78 -12.07
N MET A 12 -10.41 13.88 -11.20
CA MET A 12 -9.59 13.44 -10.08
C MET A 12 -8.26 12.89 -10.62
N PRO A 13 -7.11 13.26 -10.04
CA PRO A 13 -5.83 12.73 -10.47
C PRO A 13 -5.80 11.21 -10.28
N SER A 14 -4.98 10.52 -11.07
CA SER A 14 -4.77 9.09 -10.88
C SER A 14 -4.16 8.80 -9.51
N ALA A 15 -4.35 7.58 -8.99
CA ALA A 15 -3.71 7.15 -7.74
C ALA A 15 -2.18 7.35 -7.77
N TYR A 16 -1.54 7.11 -8.92
CA TYR A 16 -0.10 7.34 -9.11
C TYR A 16 0.27 8.82 -9.01
N THR A 17 -0.54 9.71 -9.56
CA THR A 17 -0.32 11.16 -9.47
C THR A 17 -0.46 11.65 -8.03
N ILE A 18 -1.47 11.17 -7.30
CA ILE A 18 -1.67 11.49 -5.88
C ILE A 18 -0.47 11.01 -5.07
N LEU A 19 -0.04 9.77 -5.27
CA LEU A 19 1.12 9.19 -4.57
C LEU A 19 2.38 10.02 -4.83
N PHE A 20 2.64 10.41 -6.07
CA PHE A 20 3.79 11.23 -6.42
C PHE A 20 3.76 12.60 -5.73
N ILE A 21 2.60 13.27 -5.71
CA ILE A 21 2.43 14.56 -5.00
C ILE A 21 2.71 14.40 -3.50
N ILE A 22 2.25 13.31 -2.88
CA ILE A 22 2.51 13.02 -1.46
C ILE A 22 4.00 12.84 -1.21
N ILE A 23 4.72 12.10 -2.07
CA ILE A 23 6.18 11.90 -1.95
C ILE A 23 6.90 13.26 -2.00
N VAL A 24 6.57 14.11 -2.97
CA VAL A 24 7.17 15.46 -3.10
C VAL A 24 6.90 16.30 -1.85
N LEU A 25 5.65 16.30 -1.36
CA LEU A 25 5.28 17.05 -0.15
C LEU A 25 6.05 16.57 1.07
N ILE A 26 6.09 15.26 1.32
CA ILE A 26 6.79 14.70 2.48
C ILE A 26 8.30 14.99 2.39
N ALA A 27 8.91 14.84 1.20
CA ALA A 27 10.30 15.21 0.98
C ALA A 27 10.55 16.67 1.36
N ILE A 28 9.65 17.59 0.95
CA ILE A 28 9.73 19.01 1.34
C ILE A 28 9.68 19.19 2.86
N LEU A 29 8.78 18.49 3.53
CA LEU A 29 8.65 18.55 4.98
C LEU A 29 9.90 18.05 5.72
N THR A 30 10.69 17.12 5.14
CA THR A 30 11.91 16.61 5.79
C THR A 30 13.01 17.66 5.98
N TRP A 31 12.99 18.76 5.22
CA TRP A 31 13.92 19.88 5.45
C TRP A 31 13.58 20.70 6.71
N PHE A 32 12.32 20.68 7.14
CA PHE A 32 11.85 21.48 8.28
C PHE A 32 11.66 20.63 9.55
N ILE A 33 11.33 19.35 9.39
CA ILE A 33 10.98 18.45 10.50
C ILE A 33 11.99 17.30 10.57
N PRO A 34 12.94 17.32 11.54
CA PRO A 34 13.87 16.23 11.74
C PRO A 34 13.15 15.00 12.32
N ALA A 35 13.65 13.82 11.97
CA ALA A 35 13.16 12.57 12.53
C ALA A 35 13.57 12.43 14.02
N GLY A 36 12.75 11.74 14.80
CA GLY A 36 13.05 11.36 16.17
C GLY A 36 12.75 9.89 16.42
N HIS A 37 13.46 9.27 17.35
CA HIS A 37 13.20 7.89 17.76
C HIS A 37 13.15 7.77 19.28
N TYR A 38 12.49 6.72 19.74
CA TYR A 38 12.50 6.31 21.14
C TYR A 38 13.39 5.08 21.29
N LYS A 39 14.04 4.96 22.44
CA LYS A 39 14.75 3.72 22.78
C LYS A 39 13.75 2.65 23.16
N VAL A 40 14.06 1.44 22.73
CA VAL A 40 13.30 0.23 23.02
C VAL A 40 14.13 -0.64 23.95
N ASP A 41 13.52 -1.25 24.95
CA ASP A 41 14.19 -2.24 25.83
C ASP A 41 14.34 -3.60 25.13
N ASP A 42 15.06 -4.55 25.76
CA ASP A 42 15.26 -5.90 25.22
C ASP A 42 13.96 -6.70 25.03
N ALA A 43 12.85 -6.24 25.63
CA ALA A 43 11.52 -6.83 25.53
C ALA A 43 10.63 -6.15 24.47
N GLY A 44 11.13 -5.13 23.77
CA GLY A 44 10.38 -4.42 22.72
C GLY A 44 9.53 -3.25 23.22
N ASN A 45 9.61 -2.86 24.50
CA ASN A 45 8.83 -1.76 25.06
C ASN A 45 9.53 -0.41 24.88
N ILE A 46 8.73 0.61 24.57
CA ILE A 46 9.20 2.00 24.45
C ILE A 46 9.56 2.54 25.83
N ILE A 47 10.80 3.01 26.01
CA ILE A 47 11.26 3.61 27.26
C ILE A 47 10.73 5.04 27.36
N ALA A 48 9.89 5.32 28.34
CA ALA A 48 9.32 6.66 28.57
C ALA A 48 10.42 7.71 28.82
N GLY A 49 10.32 8.86 28.16
CA GLY A 49 11.31 9.95 28.27
C GLY A 49 12.60 9.76 27.45
N SER A 50 12.75 8.67 26.69
CA SER A 50 13.95 8.37 25.90
C SER A 50 13.98 8.97 24.50
N PHE A 51 13.11 9.94 24.20
CA PHE A 51 13.04 10.57 22.87
C PHE A 51 14.36 11.26 22.53
N THR A 52 14.98 10.86 21.44
CA THR A 52 16.17 11.51 20.90
C THR A 52 15.90 11.98 19.48
N GLN A 53 16.17 13.25 19.22
CA GLN A 53 16.17 13.78 17.87
C GLN A 53 17.38 13.22 17.13
N VAL A 54 17.13 12.70 15.93
CA VAL A 54 18.17 12.18 15.05
C VAL A 54 18.73 13.33 14.24
N ALA A 55 20.01 13.24 13.86
CA ALA A 55 20.61 14.19 12.94
C ALA A 55 19.74 14.31 11.68
N SER A 56 19.37 15.55 11.33
CA SER A 56 18.52 15.80 10.17
C SER A 56 19.17 15.23 8.92
N ASN A 57 18.45 14.35 8.23
CA ASN A 57 18.85 13.77 6.94
C ASN A 57 17.74 14.07 5.92
N PRO A 58 17.72 15.29 5.35
CA PRO A 58 16.69 15.68 4.41
C PRO A 58 16.71 14.79 3.18
N GLN A 59 15.53 14.48 2.64
CA GLN A 59 15.42 13.65 1.45
C GLN A 59 15.94 14.37 0.21
N GLY A 60 16.89 13.76 -0.50
CA GLY A 60 17.41 14.29 -1.74
C GLY A 60 16.46 14.10 -2.91
N ILE A 61 16.70 14.83 -4.01
CA ILE A 61 15.94 14.67 -5.27
C ILE A 61 16.08 13.23 -5.81
N TRP A 62 17.25 12.61 -5.63
CA TRP A 62 17.50 11.24 -6.07
C TRP A 62 16.71 10.23 -5.24
N ASP A 63 16.64 10.43 -3.92
CA ASP A 63 15.87 9.56 -3.03
C ASP A 63 14.37 9.65 -3.33
N MET A 64 13.89 10.84 -3.68
CA MET A 64 12.51 11.08 -4.11
C MET A 64 12.15 10.29 -5.37
N LEU A 65 13.06 10.25 -6.35
CA LEU A 65 12.86 9.51 -7.60
C LEU A 65 12.98 8.00 -7.39
N MET A 66 13.86 7.56 -6.49
CA MET A 66 14.04 6.15 -6.12
C MET A 66 13.01 5.65 -5.11
N ALA A 67 12.26 6.53 -4.44
CA ALA A 67 11.26 6.15 -3.43
C ALA A 67 10.27 5.07 -3.90
N PRO A 68 9.72 5.10 -5.14
CA PRO A 68 8.87 4.02 -5.63
C PRO A 68 9.62 2.68 -5.75
N VAL A 69 10.87 2.70 -6.22
CA VAL A 69 11.71 1.49 -6.36
C VAL A 69 12.07 0.92 -4.99
N ASN A 70 12.48 1.78 -4.06
CA ASN A 70 12.78 1.42 -2.68
C ASN A 70 11.55 0.89 -1.95
N GLY A 71 10.36 1.43 -2.21
CA GLY A 71 9.10 0.87 -1.69
C GLY A 71 8.79 -0.53 -2.24
N MET A 72 9.18 -0.80 -3.50
CA MET A 72 9.04 -2.14 -4.07
C MET A 72 10.03 -3.14 -3.48
N LEU A 73 11.32 -2.79 -3.44
CA LEU A 73 12.39 -3.66 -2.98
C LEU A 73 12.46 -3.79 -1.46
N GLY A 74 11.90 -2.83 -0.74
CA GLY A 74 12.20 -2.64 0.68
C GLY A 74 13.57 -1.99 0.87
N ILE A 75 13.77 -1.41 2.05
CA ILE A 75 15.08 -0.89 2.46
C ILE A 75 15.44 -1.49 3.80
N GLU A 76 16.69 -1.96 3.92
CA GLU A 76 17.25 -2.41 5.18
C GLU A 76 17.55 -1.22 6.09
N ALA A 77 17.61 -1.47 7.40
CA ALA A 77 17.99 -0.43 8.35
C ALA A 77 19.42 0.05 8.06
N ASN A 78 19.58 1.32 7.69
CA ASN A 78 20.88 1.92 7.42
C ASN A 78 21.03 3.25 8.16
N GLY A 79 21.83 3.24 9.23
CA GLY A 79 22.07 4.40 10.08
C GLY A 79 20.77 4.95 10.67
N ASN A 80 20.33 6.10 10.16
CA ASN A 80 19.15 6.82 10.62
C ASN A 80 17.86 6.45 9.87
N VAL A 81 17.94 5.55 8.88
CA VAL A 81 16.79 5.12 8.07
C VAL A 81 16.27 3.78 8.60
N PRO A 82 15.02 3.72 9.11
CA PRO A 82 14.45 2.47 9.60
C PRO A 82 14.18 1.50 8.45
N ALA A 83 14.21 0.21 8.76
CA ALA A 83 13.87 -0.83 7.79
C ALA A 83 12.42 -0.65 7.31
N THR A 84 12.22 -0.69 5.99
CA THR A 84 10.89 -0.59 5.39
C THR A 84 10.55 -1.90 4.66
N PRO A 85 9.38 -2.50 4.93
CA PRO A 85 8.96 -3.73 4.25
C PRO A 85 8.87 -3.56 2.73
N ALA A 86 9.26 -4.60 2.00
CA ALA A 86 9.17 -4.66 0.55
C ALA A 86 7.71 -4.87 0.08
N ALA A 87 7.30 -4.21 -1.01
CA ALA A 87 5.99 -4.44 -1.64
C ALA A 87 5.98 -5.60 -2.67
N ILE A 88 7.16 -6.11 -3.07
CA ILE A 88 7.29 -7.24 -3.99
C ILE A 88 6.50 -8.48 -3.56
N PRO A 89 6.56 -8.95 -2.30
CA PRO A 89 5.80 -10.13 -1.86
C PRO A 89 4.29 -9.98 -2.04
N ILE A 90 3.75 -8.78 -1.77
CA ILE A 90 2.33 -8.46 -1.97
C ILE A 90 1.97 -8.52 -3.45
N SER A 91 2.84 -7.96 -4.31
CA SER A 91 2.65 -7.95 -5.76
C SER A 91 2.65 -9.37 -6.34
N PHE A 92 3.61 -10.21 -5.93
CA PHE A 92 3.66 -11.62 -6.33
C PHE A 92 2.46 -12.41 -5.81
N PHE A 93 2.02 -12.15 -4.58
CA PHE A 93 0.83 -12.79 -4.02
C PHE A 93 -0.42 -12.46 -4.85
N ILE A 94 -0.66 -11.19 -5.15
CA ILE A 94 -1.81 -10.75 -5.98
C ILE A 94 -1.74 -11.38 -7.37
N LEU A 95 -0.56 -11.43 -7.98
CA LEU A 95 -0.36 -12.06 -9.29
C LEU A 95 -0.66 -13.56 -9.23
N MET A 96 -0.17 -14.26 -8.20
CA MET A 96 -0.42 -15.69 -8.01
C MET A 96 -1.91 -15.98 -7.78
N VAL A 97 -2.59 -15.19 -6.93
CA VAL A 97 -4.04 -15.28 -6.70
C VAL A 97 -4.80 -15.00 -8.00
N GLY A 98 -4.42 -13.96 -8.75
CA GLY A 98 -5.01 -13.66 -10.05
C GLY A 98 -4.84 -14.80 -11.07
N GLY A 99 -3.65 -15.42 -11.12
CA GLY A 99 -3.38 -16.57 -11.98
C GLY A 99 -4.21 -17.80 -11.58
N PHE A 100 -4.26 -18.11 -10.28
CA PHE A 100 -5.10 -19.17 -9.73
C PHE A 100 -6.59 -18.93 -10.07
N LEU A 101 -7.13 -17.76 -9.76
CA LEU A 101 -8.51 -17.40 -10.05
C LEU A 101 -8.79 -17.46 -11.56
N GLY A 102 -7.84 -17.06 -12.40
CA GLY A 102 -7.94 -17.20 -13.85
C GLY A 102 -8.12 -18.64 -14.31
N VAL A 103 -7.34 -19.58 -13.75
CA VAL A 103 -7.47 -21.01 -14.05
C VAL A 103 -8.79 -21.58 -13.53
N VAL A 104 -9.17 -21.24 -12.30
CA VAL A 104 -10.42 -21.72 -11.67
C VAL A 104 -11.65 -21.22 -12.44
N ASN A 105 -11.66 -19.94 -12.83
CA ASN A 105 -12.77 -19.38 -13.62
C ASN A 105 -12.81 -19.97 -15.03
N LYS A 106 -11.66 -20.16 -15.69
CA LYS A 106 -11.60 -20.76 -17.03
C LYS A 106 -12.06 -22.23 -17.03
N THR A 107 -11.81 -22.95 -15.94
CA THR A 107 -12.26 -24.35 -15.78
C THR A 107 -13.70 -24.47 -15.32
N GLY A 108 -14.36 -23.37 -14.95
CA GLY A 108 -15.72 -23.38 -14.39
C GLY A 108 -15.79 -24.01 -13.00
N ALA A 109 -14.64 -24.24 -12.35
CA ALA A 109 -14.57 -24.94 -11.08
C ALA A 109 -15.20 -24.11 -9.94
N LEU A 110 -15.09 -22.78 -10.00
CA LEU A 110 -15.71 -21.88 -9.04
C LEU A 110 -17.23 -21.98 -9.13
N GLU A 111 -17.77 -21.88 -10.34
CA GLU A 111 -19.20 -21.92 -10.64
C GLU A 111 -19.78 -23.28 -10.28
N ALA A 112 -19.10 -24.38 -10.62
CA ALA A 112 -19.49 -25.73 -10.25
C ALA A 112 -19.48 -25.93 -8.72
N GLY A 113 -18.50 -25.37 -8.02
CA GLY A 113 -18.41 -25.38 -6.56
C GLY A 113 -19.58 -24.64 -5.91
N ILE A 114 -19.85 -23.41 -6.35
CA ILE A 114 -21.01 -22.62 -5.88
C ILE A 114 -22.31 -23.35 -6.16
N ALA A 115 -22.50 -23.88 -7.37
CA ALA A 115 -23.70 -24.63 -7.74
C ALA A 115 -23.88 -25.89 -6.89
N SER A 116 -22.79 -26.60 -6.57
CA SER A 116 -22.80 -27.77 -5.70
C SER A 116 -23.25 -27.43 -4.28
N ILE A 117 -22.75 -26.32 -3.72
CA ILE A 117 -23.16 -25.82 -2.40
C ILE A 117 -24.64 -25.44 -2.42
N VAL A 118 -25.08 -24.63 -3.39
CA VAL A 118 -26.49 -24.20 -3.50
C VAL A 118 -27.42 -25.41 -3.65
N LYS A 119 -27.06 -26.41 -4.48
CA LYS A 119 -27.84 -27.63 -4.66
C LYS A 119 -27.93 -28.45 -3.37
N ARG A 120 -26.84 -28.55 -2.61
CA ARG A 120 -26.79 -29.28 -1.33
C ARG A 120 -27.64 -28.62 -0.24
N PHE A 121 -27.80 -27.30 -0.28
CA PHE A 121 -28.53 -26.52 0.71
C PHE A 121 -29.94 -26.08 0.28
N LYS A 122 -30.45 -26.60 -0.85
CA LYS A 122 -31.84 -26.38 -1.28
C LYS A 122 -32.82 -26.88 -0.21
N GLY A 123 -33.71 -26.00 0.27
CA GLY A 123 -34.63 -26.23 1.40
C GLY A 123 -34.07 -25.93 2.79
N LYS A 124 -32.79 -25.54 2.91
CA LYS A 124 -32.12 -25.11 4.15
C LYS A 124 -31.35 -23.81 3.95
N GLU A 125 -31.89 -22.91 3.12
CA GLU A 125 -31.22 -21.71 2.62
C GLU A 125 -30.81 -20.74 3.74
N LYS A 126 -31.52 -20.74 4.88
CA LYS A 126 -31.17 -19.92 6.05
C LYS A 126 -29.75 -20.16 6.57
N MET A 127 -29.18 -21.34 6.32
CA MET A 127 -27.82 -21.68 6.77
C MET A 127 -26.72 -21.07 5.89
N LEU A 128 -27.06 -20.53 4.70
CA LEU A 128 -26.11 -19.90 3.78
C LEU A 128 -25.94 -18.39 3.99
N ILE A 129 -26.81 -17.77 4.78
CA ILE A 129 -26.70 -16.34 5.10
C ILE A 129 -25.78 -16.20 6.31
N PRO A 130 -24.59 -15.60 6.17
CA PRO A 130 -23.81 -15.22 7.35
C PRO A 130 -24.62 -14.17 8.11
N VAL A 131 -24.95 -14.47 9.37
CA VAL A 131 -25.69 -13.56 10.28
C VAL A 131 -24.78 -12.45 10.78
#